data_AF-A0A544TPI9-F1
#
_entry.id   AF-A0A544TPI9-F1
#
_cell.length_a   1.000
_cell.length_b   1.000
_cell.length_c   1.000
_cell.angle_alpha   90.00
_cell.angle_beta   90.00
_cell.angle_gamma   90.00
#
_symmetry.space_group_name_H-M   'P 1'
#
loop_
_entity.id
_entity.type
_entity.pdbx_description
1 polymer ?
#
loop_
_entity_poly.entity_id
_entity_poly.type
_entity_poly.pdbx_seq_one_letter_code
_entity_poly.pdbx_strand_id
1 'polypeptide(L)'
;MQDKIDELTKQLIEKNEQLSAAKARAWIELLWSDFESSYARAGYDYKGAAVTEKVIKKWIEGYGHQLHEFASTNEKYKHLLEVDDFLN
;
A
#
# COMPACT_ATOMS: atom_id res chain seq x y z
N MET A 1 9.77 -9.68 4.11
CA MET A 1 8.48 -8.96 3.99
C MET A 1 8.64 -7.56 4.52
N GLN A 2 9.04 -7.38 5.78
CA GLN A 2 9.16 -6.07 6.41
C GLN A 2 10.03 -5.07 5.62
N ASP A 3 11.24 -5.48 5.22
CA ASP A 3 12.14 -4.63 4.42
C ASP A 3 11.51 -4.14 3.11
N LYS A 4 10.63 -4.96 2.50
CA LYS A 4 9.91 -4.60 1.27
C LYS A 4 8.78 -3.62 1.53
N ILE A 5 8.05 -3.79 2.63
CA ILE A 5 7.06 -2.81 3.08
C ILE A 5 7.75 -1.46 3.31
N ASP A 6 8.91 -1.45 3.98
CA ASP A 6 9.65 -0.22 4.28
C ASP A 6 10.16 0.47 3.00
N GLU A 7 10.74 -0.30 2.07
CA GLU A 7 11.23 0.20 0.78
C GLU A 7 10.09 0.84 -0.06
N LEU A 8 8.94 0.15 -0.13
CA LEU A 8 7.76 0.62 -0.87
C LEU A 8 7.11 1.83 -0.20
N THR A 9 7.09 1.86 1.14
CA THR A 9 6.57 2.99 1.91
C THR A 9 7.38 4.25 1.61
N LYS A 10 8.71 4.13 1.61
CA LYS A 10 9.59 5.25 1.25
C LYS A 10 9.31 5.76 -0.17
N GLN A 11 9.18 4.85 -1.14
CA GLN A 11 8.85 5.22 -2.52
C GLN A 11 7.50 5.93 -2.64
N LEU A 12 6.49 5.49 -1.87
CA LEU A 12 5.18 6.13 -1.88
C LEU A 12 5.21 7.53 -1.28
N ILE A 13 5.95 7.74 -0.19
CA ILE A 13 6.15 9.06 0.42
C ILE A 13 6.87 9.99 -0.56
N GLU A 14 7.95 9.54 -1.18
CA GLU A 14 8.68 10.31 -2.20
C GLU A 14 7.80 10.69 -3.40
N LYS A 15 6.81 9.86 -3.71
CA LYS A 15 5.87 10.08 -4.82
C LYS A 15 4.68 10.96 -4.44
N ASN A 16 4.32 11.04 -3.16
CA ASN A 16 3.12 11.71 -2.67
C ASN A 16 3.38 12.40 -1.32
N GLU A 17 3.76 13.67 -1.40
CA GLU A 17 4.01 14.54 -0.23
C GLU A 17 2.76 14.82 0.61
N GLN A 18 1.56 14.48 0.13
CA GLN A 18 0.32 14.68 0.88
C GLN A 18 -0.03 13.50 1.79
N LEU A 19 0.67 12.37 1.66
CA LEU A 19 0.51 11.24 2.58
C LEU A 19 1.50 11.36 3.73
N SER A 20 1.01 11.20 4.96
CA SER A 20 1.90 10.97 6.10
C SER A 20 2.60 9.61 5.96
N ALA A 21 3.74 9.46 6.63
CA ALA A 21 4.48 8.20 6.60
C ALA A 21 3.64 7.01 7.12
N ALA A 22 2.83 7.23 8.16
CA ALA A 22 1.95 6.19 8.70
C ALA A 22 0.87 5.79 7.69
N LYS A 23 0.24 6.77 7.02
CA LYS A 23 -0.76 6.51 5.98
C LYS A 23 -0.16 5.79 4.78
N ALA A 24 1.00 6.22 4.31
CA ALA A 24 1.71 5.54 3.23
C ALA A 24 2.00 4.08 3.60
N ARG A 25 2.49 3.83 4.82
CA ARG A 25 2.76 2.48 5.31
C ARG A 25 1.48 1.62 5.37
N ALA A 26 0.41 2.14 5.94
CA ALA A 26 -0.87 1.43 6.05
C ALA A 26 -1.42 1.03 4.67
N TRP A 27 -1.25 1.90 3.66
CA TRP A 27 -1.57 1.59 2.28
C TRP A 27 -0.75 0.40 1.74
N ILE A 28 0.56 0.41 1.94
CA ILE A 28 1.44 -0.67 1.46
C ILE A 28 1.12 -2.01 2.15
N GLU A 29 0.92 -2.00 3.47
CA GLU A 29 0.55 -3.18 4.25
C GLU A 29 -0.80 -3.76 3.80
N LEU A 30 -1.80 -2.90 3.60
CA LEU A 30 -3.11 -3.33 3.11
C LEU A 30 -3.03 -3.95 1.71
N LEU A 31 -2.33 -3.29 0.78
CA LEU A 31 -2.15 -3.81 -0.58
C LEU A 31 -1.47 -5.17 -0.56
N TRP A 32 -0.40 -5.30 0.21
CA TRP A 32 0.34 -6.55 0.33
C TRP A 32 -0.53 -7.69 0.87
N SER A 33 -1.29 -7.42 1.93
CA SER A 33 -2.22 -8.38 2.54
C SER A 33 -3.35 -8.78 1.58
N ASP A 34 -3.91 -7.83 0.80
CA ASP A 34 -4.91 -8.10 -0.23
C ASP A 34 -4.34 -9.04 -1.33
N PHE A 35 -3.06 -8.89 -1.70
CA PHE A 35 -2.40 -9.81 -2.63
C PHE A 35 -2.21 -11.21 -2.03
N GLU A 36 -1.67 -11.31 -0.82
CA GLU A 36 -1.45 -12.61 -0.14
C GLU A 36 -2.77 -13.38 0.03
N SER A 37 -3.82 -12.68 0.47
CA SER A 37 -5.17 -13.24 0.63
C SER A 37 -5.76 -13.70 -0.70
N SER A 38 -5.54 -12.95 -1.78
CA SER A 38 -6.06 -13.28 -3.12
C SER A 38 -5.40 -14.53 -3.71
N TYR A 39 -4.08 -14.68 -3.55
CA TYR A 39 -3.37 -15.90 -3.98
C TYR A 39 -3.80 -17.12 -3.18
N ALA A 40 -3.91 -17.00 -1.85
CA ALA A 40 -4.36 -18.07 -0.98
C ALA A 40 -5.76 -18.58 -1.37
N ARG A 41 -6.69 -17.68 -1.71
CA ARG A 41 -8.06 -18.02 -2.14
C ARG A 41 -8.10 -18.67 -3.53
N ALA A 42 -7.22 -18.28 -4.43
CA ALA A 42 -7.23 -18.76 -5.81
C ALA A 42 -6.55 -20.14 -5.98
N GLY A 43 -6.07 -20.76 -4.89
CA GLY A 43 -5.43 -22.08 -4.91
C GLY A 43 -4.10 -22.12 -5.68
N TYR A 44 -3.56 -20.95 -6.03
CA TYR A 44 -2.25 -20.83 -6.65
C TYR A 44 -1.18 -20.78 -5.55
N ASP A 45 -0.03 -21.39 -5.81
CA ASP A 45 1.17 -21.07 -5.06
C ASP A 45 1.41 -19.56 -5.15
N TYR A 46 1.47 -18.91 -3.99
CA TYR A 46 1.83 -17.51 -3.89
C TYR A 46 3.09 -17.29 -4.74
N LYS A 47 2.98 -16.47 -5.81
CA LYS A 47 4.09 -16.23 -6.76
C LYS A 47 5.29 -15.49 -6.12
N GLY A 48 5.30 -15.38 -4.80
CA GLY A 48 6.37 -14.83 -4.00
C GLY A 48 6.25 -13.32 -3.83
N ALA A 49 6.90 -12.85 -2.78
CA ALA A 49 7.04 -11.43 -2.45
C ALA A 49 7.52 -10.58 -3.64
N ALA A 50 8.32 -11.14 -4.54
CA ALA A 50 8.88 -10.44 -5.70
C ALA A 50 7.81 -10.01 -6.72
N VAL A 51 6.77 -10.83 -6.94
CA VAL A 51 5.68 -10.46 -7.86
C VAL A 51 4.79 -9.40 -7.22
N THR A 52 4.42 -9.58 -5.96
CA THR A 52 3.64 -8.59 -5.18
C THR A 52 4.34 -7.24 -5.16
N GLU A 53 5.63 -7.22 -4.83
CA GLU A 53 6.46 -6.01 -4.84
C GLU A 53 6.44 -5.33 -6.22
N LYS A 54 6.67 -6.07 -7.30
CA LYS A 54 6.70 -5.50 -8.66
C LYS A 54 5.37 -4.87 -9.05
N VAL A 55 4.24 -5.46 -8.65
CA VAL A 55 2.92 -4.90 -8.93
C VAL A 55 2.69 -3.62 -8.12
N ILE A 56 3.00 -3.65 -6.83
CA ILE A 56 2.84 -2.48 -5.95
C ILE A 56 3.73 -1.32 -6.44
N LYS A 57 4.98 -1.57 -6.85
CA LYS A 57 5.86 -0.55 -7.45
C LYS A 57 5.22 0.14 -8.65
N LYS A 58 4.65 -0.63 -9.59
CA LYS A 58 3.94 -0.05 -10.74
C LYS A 58 2.75 0.80 -10.34
N TRP A 59 2.04 0.43 -9.29
CA TRP A 59 0.90 1.20 -8.79
C TRP A 59 1.35 2.49 -8.12
N ILE A 60 2.43 2.47 -7.34
CA ILE A 60 3.03 3.68 -6.79
C ILE A 60 3.47 4.61 -7.93
N GLU A 61 4.16 4.09 -8.94
CA GLU A 61 4.62 4.89 -10.08
C GLU A 61 3.48 5.57 -10.84
N GLY A 62 2.40 4.82 -11.14
CA GLY A 62 1.27 5.32 -11.93
C GLY A 62 0.24 6.15 -11.14
N TYR A 63 -0.08 5.73 -9.92
CA TYR A 63 -1.20 6.27 -9.13
C TYR A 63 -0.79 6.84 -7.77
N GLY A 64 0.46 6.64 -7.33
CA GLY A 64 0.92 7.04 -6.01
C GLY A 64 0.65 8.51 -5.69
N HIS A 65 0.83 9.41 -6.66
CA HIS A 65 0.64 10.86 -6.50
C HIS A 65 -0.79 11.29 -6.12
N GLN A 66 -1.81 10.50 -6.47
CA GLN A 66 -3.24 10.82 -6.27
C GLN A 66 -3.92 9.84 -5.29
N LEU A 67 -3.15 9.03 -4.59
CA LEU A 67 -3.70 7.99 -3.71
C LEU A 67 -4.52 8.58 -2.54
N HIS A 68 -4.18 9.78 -2.07
CA HIS A 68 -4.94 10.53 -1.06
C HIS A 68 -6.36 10.88 -1.54
N GLU A 69 -6.56 11.12 -2.83
CA GLU A 69 -7.88 11.41 -3.41
C GLU A 69 -8.74 10.14 -3.48
N PHE A 70 -8.13 9.00 -3.86
CA PHE A 70 -8.84 7.73 -3.97
C PHE A 70 -9.38 7.26 -2.61
N ALA A 71 -8.59 7.42 -1.55
CA ALA A 71 -9.00 7.11 -0.19
C ALA A 71 -10.26 7.89 0.24
N SER A 72 -10.41 9.13 -0.25
CA SER A 72 -11.53 10.00 0.11
C SER A 72 -12.84 9.64 -0.61
N THR A 73 -12.73 8.95 -1.76
CA THR A 73 -13.87 8.62 -2.62
C THR A 73 -14.29 7.15 -2.55
N ASN A 74 -13.49 6.29 -1.90
CA ASN A 74 -13.77 4.87 -1.76
C ASN A 74 -14.02 4.48 -0.29
N GLU A 75 -15.26 4.10 0.02
CA GLU A 75 -15.70 3.75 1.38
C GLU A 75 -14.87 2.61 2.01
N LYS A 76 -14.38 1.66 1.21
CA LYS A 76 -13.50 0.58 1.70
C LYS A 76 -12.21 1.14 2.29
N TYR A 77 -11.66 2.23 1.73
CA TYR A 77 -10.35 2.77 2.08
C TYR A 77 -10.41 4.05 2.92
N LYS A 78 -11.60 4.58 3.15
CA LYS A 78 -11.82 5.80 3.94
C LYS A 78 -11.17 5.74 5.33
N HIS A 79 -11.21 4.57 5.97
CA HIS A 79 -10.58 4.35 7.28
C HIS A 79 -9.07 4.62 7.27
N LEU A 80 -8.37 4.50 6.13
CA LEU A 80 -6.93 4.80 6.03
C LEU A 80 -6.65 6.31 6.10
N LEU A 81 -7.63 7.16 5.78
CA LEU A 81 -7.51 8.60 5.99
C LEU A 81 -7.71 8.99 7.45
N GLU A 82 -8.51 8.19 8.16
CA GLU A 82 -8.86 8.36 9.58
C GLU A 82 -7.83 7.71 10.52
N VAL A 83 -6.86 6.97 9.99
CA VAL A 83 -5.67 6.58 10.75
C VAL A 83 -4.91 7.87 11.07
N ASP A 84 -5.20 8.40 12.26
CA ASP A 84 -4.42 9.44 12.90
C ASP A 84 -2.97 8.97 13.03
N ASP A 85 -2.03 9.90 12.84
CA ASP A 85 -0.61 9.71 13.12
C ASP A 85 -0.44 9.55 14.65
N PHE A 86 -0.90 8.44 15.23
CA PHE A 86 -0.56 8.05 16.60
C PHE A 86 0.86 7.48 16.60
N LEU A 87 1.83 8.37 16.41
CA LEU A 87 3.21 8.17 16.81
C LEU A 87 3.61 9.38 17.68
N ASN A 88 3.46 9.19 18.99
CA ASN A 88 4.42 9.76 19.95
C ASN A 88 5.75 9.01 19.81
#